data_AF-A0A7W8KSL1-F1
#
_entry.id   AF-A0A7W8KSL1-F1
#
_cell.length_a   1.000
_cell.length_b   1.000
_cell.length_c   1.000
_cell.angle_alpha   90.00
_cell.angle_beta   90.00
_cell.angle_gamma   90.00
#
_symmetry.space_group_name_H-M   'P 1'
#
loop_
_entity.id
_entity.type
_entity.pdbx_description
1 polymer ?
#
loop_
_entity_poly.entity_id
_entity_poly.type
_entity_poly.pdbx_seq_one_letter_code
_entity_poly.pdbx_strand_id
1 'polypeptide(L)'
;MNDTTLPTPSIQRPDGTQADEHAVLLRHLAAAQLRCSETMRRQAAEIAQLRAQAMQMRAAIIARDSALAWACEDRAALEAAIPDLAPRVTLARKVRDLSRRLQELMRDTLRPTISTPAPAARPQAAAGAATPDISALEASIVAADLVICQTGCLSHGAYWRVQDHCKRTGKTCVMVEQPADFRVVRIHRDMRTAVDGMAPTLD
;
A
#
# COMPACT_ATOMS: atom_id res chain seq x y z
N MET A 1 34.33 81.38 -82.50
CA MET A 1 34.50 82.11 -81.23
C MET A 1 33.43 81.56 -80.29
N ASN A 2 33.70 80.78 -79.26
CA ASN A 2 34.88 80.72 -78.40
C ASN A 2 35.26 79.29 -78.02
N ASP A 3 36.54 79.14 -77.73
CA ASP A 3 37.14 78.12 -76.86
C ASP A 3 36.31 77.86 -75.60
N THR A 4 36.14 76.58 -75.26
CA THR A 4 36.02 76.15 -73.86
C THR A 4 36.62 74.75 -73.75
N THR A 5 37.93 74.63 -73.97
CA THR A 5 38.69 73.48 -73.44
C THR A 5 38.71 73.61 -71.92
N LEU A 6 37.84 72.84 -71.27
CA LEU A 6 37.88 72.63 -69.82
C LEU A 6 39.26 72.08 -69.43
N PRO A 7 39.94 72.67 -68.43
CA PRO A 7 41.21 72.15 -67.95
C PRO A 7 41.00 70.74 -67.41
N THR A 8 41.83 69.81 -67.86
CA THR A 8 41.89 68.44 -67.36
C THR A 8 42.22 68.50 -65.86
N PRO A 9 41.44 67.85 -64.96
CA PRO A 9 41.73 67.93 -63.54
C PRO A 9 43.08 67.26 -63.27
N SER A 10 44.04 68.06 -62.80
CA SER A 10 45.33 67.59 -62.33
C SER A 10 45.10 66.65 -61.15
N ILE A 11 45.19 65.35 -61.38
CA ILE A 11 45.18 64.34 -60.32
C ILE A 11 46.45 64.59 -59.50
N GLN A 12 46.31 65.25 -58.35
CA GLN A 12 47.40 65.42 -57.40
C GLN A 12 47.83 64.03 -56.94
N ARG A 13 49.11 63.70 -57.17
CA ARG A 13 49.73 62.47 -56.69
C ARG A 13 49.77 62.58 -55.16
N PRO A 14 49.22 61.60 -54.42
CA PRO A 14 49.13 61.73 -52.96
C PRO A 14 50.54 61.84 -52.37
N ASP A 15 50.76 62.88 -51.56
CA ASP A 15 52.00 63.06 -50.83
C ASP A 15 52.20 61.87 -49.87
N GLY A 16 53.46 61.46 -49.64
CA GLY A 16 53.78 60.22 -48.90
C GLY A 16 53.16 60.15 -47.50
N THR A 17 52.96 61.29 -46.84
CA THR A 17 52.33 61.39 -45.52
C THR A 17 50.84 61.00 -45.54
N GLN A 18 50.10 61.44 -46.57
CA GLN A 18 48.69 61.10 -46.71
C GLN A 18 48.50 59.60 -46.97
N ALA A 19 49.38 58.99 -47.76
CA ALA A 19 49.37 57.55 -48.00
C ALA A 19 49.59 56.74 -46.70
N ASP A 20 50.50 57.19 -45.84
CA ASP A 20 50.80 56.55 -44.56
C ASP A 20 49.64 56.68 -43.56
N GLU A 21 49.01 57.85 -43.46
CA GLU A 21 47.81 58.08 -42.64
C GLU A 21 46.65 57.19 -43.09
N HIS A 22 46.39 57.11 -44.40
CA HIS A 22 45.39 56.19 -44.94
C HIS A 22 45.69 54.73 -44.59
N ALA A 23 46.96 54.31 -44.63
CA ALA A 23 47.34 52.95 -44.26
C ALA A 23 47.10 52.67 -42.76
N VAL A 24 47.37 53.64 -41.87
CA VAL A 24 47.07 53.55 -40.44
C VAL A 24 45.55 53.40 -40.22
N LEU A 25 44.75 54.25 -40.87
CA LEU A 25 43.28 54.20 -40.75
C LEU A 25 42.71 52.86 -41.23
N LEU A 26 43.21 52.32 -42.35
CA LEU A 26 42.78 51.01 -42.85
C LEU A 26 43.07 49.88 -41.86
N ARG A 27 44.23 49.92 -41.18
CA ARG A 27 44.56 48.94 -40.13
C ARG A 27 43.61 49.05 -38.94
N HIS A 28 43.30 50.27 -38.49
CA HIS A 28 42.35 50.47 -37.39
C HIS A 28 40.93 50.02 -37.75
N LEU A 29 40.48 50.31 -38.97
CA LEU A 29 39.18 49.86 -39.46
C LEU A 29 39.13 48.33 -39.53
N ALA A 30 40.14 47.68 -40.10
CA ALA A 30 40.22 46.22 -40.17
C ALA A 30 40.20 45.58 -38.77
N ALA A 31 40.94 46.15 -37.82
CA ALA A 31 40.94 45.68 -36.44
C ALA A 31 39.57 45.84 -35.77
N ALA A 32 38.88 46.97 -36.00
CA ALA A 32 37.52 47.19 -35.50
C ALA A 32 36.51 46.22 -36.16
N GLN A 33 36.58 46.04 -37.47
CA GLN A 33 35.75 45.09 -38.22
C GLN A 33 35.93 43.66 -37.70
N LEU A 34 37.17 43.23 -37.44
CA LEU A 34 37.45 41.91 -36.90
C LEU A 34 36.78 41.72 -35.53
N ARG A 35 36.96 42.65 -34.59
CA ARG A 35 36.33 42.58 -33.26
C ARG A 35 34.81 42.57 -33.33
N CYS A 36 34.22 43.40 -34.19
CA CYS A 36 32.78 43.41 -34.42
C CYS A 36 32.30 42.07 -34.99
N SER A 37 33.00 41.53 -36.00
CA SER A 37 32.66 40.26 -36.62
C SER A 37 32.73 39.08 -35.65
N GLU A 38 33.70 39.10 -34.73
CA GLU A 38 33.87 38.07 -33.70
C GLU A 38 32.77 38.18 -32.65
N THR A 39 32.45 39.39 -32.20
CA THR A 39 31.35 39.63 -31.26
C THR A 39 30.01 39.19 -31.86
N MET A 40 29.74 39.54 -33.11
CA MET A 40 28.53 39.11 -33.82
C MET A 40 28.45 37.58 -33.93
N ARG A 41 29.55 36.90 -34.28
CA ARG A 41 29.58 35.43 -34.36
C ARG A 41 29.30 34.79 -33.00
N ARG A 42 29.91 35.31 -31.93
CA ARG A 42 29.69 34.82 -30.56
C ARG A 42 28.23 35.00 -30.14
N GLN A 43 27.65 36.18 -30.35
CA GLN A 43 26.25 36.45 -30.04
C GLN A 43 25.29 35.59 -30.88
N ALA A 44 25.58 35.39 -32.16
CA ALA A 44 24.77 34.52 -33.01
C ALA A 44 24.78 33.06 -32.52
N ALA A 45 25.94 32.57 -32.07
CA ALA A 45 26.07 31.23 -31.49
C ALA A 45 25.27 31.10 -30.18
N GLU A 46 25.35 32.10 -29.30
CA GLU A 46 24.59 32.11 -28.05
C GLU A 46 23.08 32.16 -28.31
N ILE A 47 22.62 33.00 -29.24
CA ILE A 47 21.21 33.06 -29.63
C ILE A 47 20.75 31.71 -30.20
N ALA A 48 21.57 31.06 -31.04
CA ALA A 48 21.24 29.75 -31.59
C ALA A 48 21.11 28.70 -30.48
N GLN A 49 22.02 28.70 -29.50
CA GLN A 49 21.99 27.80 -28.36
C GLN A 49 20.75 28.02 -27.48
N LEU A 50 20.45 29.27 -27.12
CA LEU A 50 19.28 29.61 -26.32
C LEU A 50 17.97 29.27 -27.05
N ARG A 51 17.90 29.49 -28.36
CA ARG A 51 16.74 29.08 -29.19
C ARG A 51 16.57 27.56 -29.19
N ALA A 52 17.66 26.80 -29.31
CA ALA A 52 17.62 25.34 -29.25
C ALA A 52 17.14 24.85 -27.87
N GLN A 53 17.63 25.45 -26.78
CA GLN A 53 17.17 25.13 -25.42
C GLN A 53 15.68 25.46 -25.22
N ALA A 54 15.22 26.63 -25.70
CA ALA A 54 13.82 27.01 -25.64
C ALA A 54 12.92 26.03 -26.41
N MET A 55 13.36 25.58 -27.59
CA MET A 55 12.66 24.58 -28.38
C MET A 55 12.62 23.22 -27.67
N GLN A 56 13.73 22.78 -27.07
CA GLN A 56 13.80 21.53 -26.31
C GLN A 56 12.87 21.55 -25.09
N MET A 57 12.89 22.62 -24.31
CA MET A 57 12.00 22.78 -23.14
C MET A 57 10.54 22.80 -23.56
N ARG A 58 10.21 23.50 -24.65
CA ARG A 58 8.84 23.53 -25.19
C ARG A 58 8.38 22.14 -25.64
N ALA A 59 9.23 21.39 -26.32
CA ALA A 59 8.94 20.02 -26.72
C ALA A 59 8.72 19.10 -25.51
N ALA A 60 9.53 19.24 -24.46
CA ALA A 60 9.38 18.45 -23.23
C ALA A 60 8.05 18.73 -22.52
N ILE A 61 7.61 19.99 -22.47
CA ILE A 61 6.30 20.36 -21.92
C ILE A 61 5.18 19.74 -22.75
N ILE A 62 5.22 19.90 -24.08
CA ILE A 62 4.20 19.32 -24.98
C ILE A 62 4.11 17.81 -24.80
N ALA A 63 5.25 17.11 -24.70
CA ALA A 63 5.27 15.67 -24.49
C ALA A 63 4.61 15.26 -23.17
N ARG A 64 4.92 15.99 -22.07
CA ARG A 64 4.35 15.73 -20.75
C ARG A 64 2.85 16.03 -20.70
N ASP A 65 2.43 17.15 -21.26
CA ASP A 65 1.02 17.57 -21.26
C ASP A 65 0.17 16.63 -22.11
N SER A 66 0.72 16.18 -23.26
CA SER A 66 0.08 15.16 -24.08
C SER A 66 -0.08 13.87 -23.27
N ALA A 67 0.99 13.34 -22.67
CA ALA A 67 0.92 12.12 -21.87
C ALA A 67 -0.07 12.23 -20.69
N LEU A 68 -0.16 13.39 -20.06
CA LEU A 68 -1.15 13.65 -19.01
C LEU A 68 -2.57 13.66 -19.57
N ALA A 69 -2.80 14.23 -20.75
CA ALA A 69 -4.10 14.21 -21.41
C ALA A 69 -4.55 12.77 -21.71
N TRP A 70 -3.67 11.96 -22.32
CA TRP A 70 -3.93 10.52 -22.56
C TRP A 70 -4.26 9.78 -21.25
N ALA A 71 -3.47 9.99 -20.19
CA ALA A 71 -3.73 9.35 -18.89
C ALA A 71 -5.06 9.80 -18.26
N CYS A 72 -5.46 11.06 -18.44
CA CYS A 72 -6.76 11.54 -17.99
C CYS A 72 -7.92 10.89 -18.74
N GLU A 73 -7.78 10.73 -20.07
CA GLU A 73 -8.75 10.05 -20.93
C GLU A 73 -8.89 8.57 -20.56
N ASP A 74 -7.78 7.85 -20.40
CA ASP A 74 -7.77 6.45 -19.97
C ASP A 74 -8.45 6.27 -18.61
N ARG A 75 -8.15 7.16 -17.64
CA ARG A 75 -8.82 7.14 -16.33
C ARG A 75 -10.33 7.36 -16.47
N ALA A 76 -10.74 8.36 -17.26
CA ALA A 76 -12.15 8.63 -17.47
C ALA A 76 -12.87 7.46 -18.15
N ALA A 77 -12.22 6.79 -19.09
CA ALA A 77 -12.73 5.58 -19.74
C ALA A 77 -12.90 4.42 -18.74
N LEU A 78 -11.94 4.21 -17.84
CA LEU A 78 -12.04 3.19 -16.78
C LEU A 78 -13.15 3.53 -15.77
N GLU A 79 -13.27 4.78 -15.36
CA GLU A 79 -14.34 5.24 -14.45
C GLU A 79 -15.72 5.06 -15.10
N ALA A 80 -15.87 5.37 -16.39
CA ALA A 80 -17.10 5.15 -17.14
C ALA A 80 -17.43 3.66 -17.30
N ALA A 81 -16.41 2.80 -17.48
CA ALA A 81 -16.58 1.35 -17.54
C ALA A 81 -16.98 0.75 -16.19
N ILE A 82 -16.72 1.43 -15.06
CA ILE A 82 -17.00 0.95 -13.71
C ILE A 82 -17.74 2.02 -12.87
N PRO A 83 -19.01 2.32 -13.19
CA PRO A 83 -19.74 3.44 -12.59
C PRO A 83 -20.02 3.29 -11.08
N ASP A 84 -20.02 2.07 -10.53
CA ASP A 84 -20.33 1.81 -9.13
C ASP A 84 -19.11 1.57 -8.23
N LEU A 85 -17.90 1.84 -8.75
CA LEU A 85 -16.64 1.63 -8.03
C LEU A 85 -16.57 2.46 -6.74
N ALA A 86 -16.92 3.73 -6.77
CA ALA A 86 -16.84 4.62 -5.60
C ALA A 86 -17.78 4.19 -4.45
N PRO A 87 -19.07 3.86 -4.71
CA PRO A 87 -19.93 3.21 -3.72
C PRO A 87 -19.37 1.88 -3.19
N ARG A 88 -18.85 1.01 -4.06
CA ARG A 88 -18.27 -0.30 -3.66
C ARG A 88 -17.06 -0.13 -2.75
N VAL A 89 -16.17 0.82 -3.04
CA VAL A 89 -15.01 1.14 -2.18
C VAL A 89 -15.46 1.68 -0.83
N THR A 90 -16.47 2.55 -0.81
CA THR A 90 -17.02 3.11 0.44
C THR A 90 -17.66 2.01 1.29
N LEU A 91 -18.43 1.12 0.66
CA LEU A 91 -19.03 -0.03 1.31
C LEU A 91 -17.95 -0.96 1.88
N ALA A 92 -16.92 -1.28 1.11
CA ALA A 92 -15.80 -2.12 1.56
C ALA A 92 -15.05 -1.53 2.77
N ARG A 93 -14.94 -0.19 2.88
CA ARG A 93 -14.41 0.48 4.08
C ARG A 93 -15.36 0.29 5.27
N LYS A 94 -16.64 0.59 5.10
CA LYS A 94 -17.66 0.42 6.16
C LYS A 94 -17.75 -1.01 6.67
N VAL A 95 -17.70 -2.00 5.78
CA VAL A 95 -17.70 -3.43 6.15
C VAL A 95 -16.48 -3.75 7.01
N ARG A 96 -15.28 -3.30 6.60
CA ARG A 96 -14.06 -3.48 7.42
C ARG A 96 -14.18 -2.83 8.79
N ASP A 97 -14.72 -1.62 8.88
CA ASP A 97 -14.93 -0.92 10.15
C ASP A 97 -15.92 -1.65 11.05
N LEU A 98 -17.04 -2.12 10.50
CA LEU A 98 -18.06 -2.84 11.25
C LEU A 98 -17.54 -4.21 11.73
N SER A 99 -16.82 -4.94 10.87
CA SER A 99 -16.17 -6.20 11.24
C SER A 99 -15.17 -6.00 12.37
N ARG A 100 -14.34 -4.94 12.32
CA ARG A 100 -13.42 -4.59 13.41
C ARG A 100 -14.18 -4.31 14.70
N ARG A 101 -15.25 -3.52 14.64
CA ARG A 101 -16.06 -3.18 15.83
C ARG A 101 -16.76 -4.40 16.42
N LEU A 102 -17.23 -5.32 15.55
CA LEU A 102 -17.82 -6.57 15.98
C LEU A 102 -16.77 -7.46 16.67
N GLN A 103 -15.55 -7.54 16.15
CA GLN A 103 -14.44 -8.24 16.81
C GLN A 103 -14.05 -7.61 18.15
N GLU A 104 -14.04 -6.27 18.26
CA GLU A 104 -13.80 -5.54 19.52
C GLU A 104 -14.89 -5.87 20.54
N LEU A 105 -16.17 -5.78 20.15
CA LEU A 105 -17.30 -6.12 21.02
C LEU A 105 -17.27 -7.60 21.43
N MET A 106 -16.97 -8.51 20.51
CA MET A 106 -16.80 -9.93 20.84
C MET A 106 -15.67 -10.13 21.86
N ARG A 107 -14.52 -9.46 21.67
CA ARG A 107 -13.41 -9.52 22.63
C ARG A 107 -13.81 -8.98 24.00
N ASP A 108 -14.53 -7.87 24.05
CA ASP A 108 -15.00 -7.27 25.30
C ASP A 108 -16.10 -8.09 25.98
N THR A 109 -16.96 -8.76 25.21
CA THR A 109 -18.00 -9.66 25.75
C THR A 109 -17.40 -10.98 26.25
N LEU A 110 -16.34 -11.48 25.62
CA LEU A 110 -15.60 -12.66 26.09
C LEU A 110 -14.64 -12.35 27.25
N ARG A 111 -14.33 -11.06 27.52
CA ARG A 111 -13.39 -10.61 28.55
C ARG A 111 -13.80 -10.91 30.01
N PRO A 112 -15.09 -10.90 30.42
CA PRO A 112 -15.50 -11.23 31.79
C PRO A 112 -15.67 -12.73 32.05
N THR A 113 -15.82 -13.55 31.00
CA THR A 113 -16.12 -14.98 31.15
C THR A 113 -14.89 -15.83 31.48
N ILE A 114 -13.68 -15.31 31.21
CA ILE A 114 -12.41 -16.02 31.49
C ILE A 114 -11.75 -15.55 32.81
N SER A 115 -12.23 -14.45 33.41
CA SER A 115 -11.60 -13.85 34.61
C SER A 115 -12.56 -13.58 35.79
N THR A 116 -13.76 -14.13 35.80
CA THR A 116 -14.59 -14.15 37.03
C THR A 116 -14.31 -15.43 37.82
N PRO A 117 -13.58 -15.39 38.96
CA PRO A 117 -13.84 -16.39 39.98
C PRO A 117 -15.30 -16.20 40.38
N ALA A 118 -16.11 -17.25 40.20
CA ALA A 118 -17.54 -17.22 40.44
C ALA A 118 -17.86 -16.55 41.80
N PRO A 119 -18.89 -15.69 41.90
CA PRO A 119 -19.37 -15.25 43.20
C PRO A 119 -19.89 -16.47 43.93
N ALA A 120 -19.15 -16.89 44.95
CA ALA A 120 -19.51 -17.98 45.84
C ALA A 120 -20.77 -17.62 46.63
N ALA A 121 -21.95 -17.83 46.03
CA ALA A 121 -23.17 -18.08 46.78
C ALA A 121 -23.16 -19.54 47.24
N ARG A 122 -22.58 -19.78 48.43
CA ARG A 122 -22.65 -21.05 49.15
C ARG A 122 -24.03 -21.21 49.80
N PRO A 123 -24.70 -22.38 49.68
CA PRO A 123 -25.25 -23.04 50.86
C PRO A 123 -24.07 -23.51 51.71
N GLN A 124 -24.08 -23.16 52.99
CA GLN A 124 -23.05 -23.55 53.94
C GLN A 124 -23.08 -25.08 54.13
N ALA A 125 -22.04 -25.76 53.67
CA ALA A 125 -21.59 -27.02 54.24
C ALA A 125 -20.08 -26.92 54.42
N ALA A 126 -19.66 -27.16 55.66
CA ALA A 126 -18.29 -27.06 56.11
C ALA A 126 -17.36 -28.04 55.38
N ALA A 127 -16.15 -27.60 55.05
CA ALA A 127 -14.90 -28.33 55.30
C ALA A 127 -13.71 -27.50 54.80
N GLY A 128 -12.56 -27.74 55.43
CA GLY A 128 -11.34 -26.97 55.37
C GLY A 128 -10.61 -26.99 54.02
N ALA A 129 -9.49 -26.25 54.02
CA ALA A 129 -8.51 -26.13 52.96
C ALA A 129 -8.44 -27.34 52.01
N ALA A 130 -8.85 -27.13 50.76
CA ALA A 130 -8.72 -28.12 49.70
C ALA A 130 -7.83 -27.55 48.60
N THR A 131 -6.64 -28.11 48.49
CA THR A 131 -6.02 -28.39 47.19
C THR A 131 -7.10 -28.76 46.17
N PRO A 132 -7.03 -28.32 44.90
CA PRO A 132 -8.01 -28.71 43.89
C PRO A 132 -8.14 -30.24 43.93
N ASP A 133 -9.33 -30.73 44.27
CA ASP A 133 -9.59 -32.15 44.40
C ASP A 133 -9.48 -32.77 43.01
N ILE A 134 -8.31 -33.35 42.74
CA ILE A 134 -7.95 -33.99 41.48
C ILE A 134 -8.98 -35.07 41.13
N SER A 135 -9.56 -35.74 42.14
CA SER A 135 -10.56 -36.78 41.93
C SER A 135 -11.87 -36.22 41.37
N ALA A 136 -12.29 -35.03 41.81
CA ALA A 136 -13.48 -34.36 41.28
C ALA A 136 -13.26 -33.86 39.84
N LEU A 137 -12.04 -33.38 39.54
CA LEU A 137 -11.65 -33.01 38.19
C LEU A 137 -11.59 -34.23 37.26
N GLU A 138 -11.04 -35.35 37.73
CA GLU A 138 -11.01 -36.62 36.99
C GLU A 138 -12.43 -37.14 36.71
N ALA A 139 -13.35 -37.07 37.68
CA ALA A 139 -14.74 -37.44 37.47
C ALA A 139 -15.42 -36.58 36.38
N SER A 140 -15.16 -35.28 36.38
CA SER A 140 -15.64 -34.35 35.34
C SER A 140 -15.04 -34.67 33.97
N ILE A 141 -13.74 -34.97 33.90
CA ILE A 141 -13.07 -35.39 32.67
C ILE A 141 -13.68 -36.70 32.15
N VAL A 142 -13.95 -37.67 33.04
CA VAL A 142 -14.59 -38.95 32.71
C VAL A 142 -15.99 -38.77 32.15
N ALA A 143 -16.77 -37.82 32.66
CA ALA A 143 -18.11 -37.54 32.16
C ALA A 143 -18.13 -36.78 30.81
N ALA A 144 -17.05 -36.10 30.42
CA ALA A 144 -17.01 -35.29 29.21
C ALA A 144 -16.79 -36.11 27.93
N ASP A 145 -17.54 -35.78 26.87
CA ASP A 145 -17.37 -36.32 25.52
C ASP A 145 -16.14 -35.75 24.78
N LEU A 146 -15.70 -34.55 25.16
CA LEU A 146 -14.56 -33.82 24.58
C LEU A 146 -13.92 -32.91 25.63
N VAL A 147 -12.59 -32.90 25.69
CA VAL A 147 -11.80 -32.00 26.54
C VAL A 147 -11.02 -31.03 25.66
N ILE A 148 -11.20 -29.72 25.89
CA ILE A 148 -10.48 -28.65 25.18
C ILE A 148 -9.40 -28.10 26.11
N CYS A 149 -8.14 -28.21 25.73
CA CYS A 149 -7.02 -27.66 26.49
C CYS A 149 -6.60 -26.30 25.91
N GLN A 150 -6.74 -25.21 26.69
CA GLN A 150 -6.25 -23.88 26.32
C GLN A 150 -4.82 -23.65 26.84
N THR A 151 -3.91 -23.20 25.97
CA THR A 151 -2.52 -22.85 26.35
C THR A 151 -2.39 -21.44 26.94
N GLY A 152 -3.33 -21.05 27.81
CA GLY A 152 -3.47 -19.65 28.25
C GLY A 152 -2.67 -19.27 29.50
N CYS A 153 -2.66 -20.11 30.55
CA CYS A 153 -2.07 -19.77 31.86
C CYS A 153 -1.57 -21.01 32.62
N LEU A 154 -1.01 -22.00 31.93
CA LEU A 154 -0.51 -23.21 32.56
C LEU A 154 1.02 -23.19 32.60
N SER A 155 1.60 -23.19 33.80
CA SER A 155 3.01 -23.51 33.99
C SER A 155 3.35 -24.84 33.29
N HIS A 156 4.57 -24.94 32.77
CA HIS A 156 5.08 -25.90 31.78
C HIS A 156 4.76 -27.41 31.94
N GLY A 157 4.04 -27.86 32.99
CA GLY A 157 3.71 -29.26 33.25
C GLY A 157 2.24 -29.68 33.09
N ALA A 158 1.28 -28.77 32.95
CA ALA A 158 -0.14 -29.15 33.01
C ALA A 158 -0.72 -29.67 31.68
N TYR A 159 -0.27 -29.14 30.53
CA TYR A 159 -0.73 -29.62 29.22
C TYR A 159 -0.37 -31.09 28.99
N TRP A 160 0.90 -31.45 29.22
CA TRP A 160 1.38 -32.82 29.02
C TRP A 160 0.65 -33.84 29.90
N ARG A 161 0.28 -33.44 31.13
CA ARG A 161 -0.47 -34.28 32.07
C ARG A 161 -1.91 -34.54 31.61
N VAL A 162 -2.60 -33.52 31.09
CA VAL A 162 -3.97 -33.70 30.56
C VAL A 162 -3.94 -34.48 29.25
N GLN A 163 -2.98 -34.22 28.36
CA GLN A 163 -2.81 -34.97 27.13
C GLN A 163 -2.53 -36.46 27.40
N ASP A 164 -1.66 -36.76 28.36
CA ASP A 164 -1.34 -38.13 28.77
C ASP A 164 -2.54 -38.83 29.44
N HIS A 165 -3.30 -38.13 30.28
CA HIS A 165 -4.54 -38.66 30.85
C HIS A 165 -5.58 -39.00 29.77
N CYS A 166 -5.83 -38.09 28.81
CA CYS A 166 -6.75 -38.35 27.69
C CYS A 166 -6.28 -39.54 26.83
N LYS A 167 -4.97 -39.68 26.59
CA LYS A 167 -4.39 -40.83 25.89
C LYS A 167 -4.65 -42.14 26.62
N ARG A 168 -4.47 -42.18 27.95
CA ARG A 168 -4.70 -43.40 28.75
C ARG A 168 -6.17 -43.75 28.93
N THR A 169 -7.05 -42.75 28.95
CA THR A 169 -8.51 -42.93 29.13
C THR A 169 -9.27 -43.10 27.82
N GLY A 170 -8.58 -43.03 26.67
CA GLY A 170 -9.18 -43.21 25.34
C GLY A 170 -10.08 -42.05 24.90
N LYS A 171 -9.92 -40.86 25.48
CA LYS A 171 -10.73 -39.67 25.15
C LYS A 171 -10.09 -38.85 24.04
N THR A 172 -10.91 -38.44 23.08
CA THR A 172 -10.47 -37.55 21.99
C THR A 172 -10.01 -36.21 22.55
N CYS A 173 -8.74 -35.87 22.32
CA CYS A 173 -8.11 -34.65 22.80
C CYS A 173 -7.57 -33.84 21.63
N VAL A 174 -7.99 -32.58 21.53
CA VAL A 174 -7.53 -31.64 20.49
C VAL A 174 -6.89 -30.44 21.16
N MET A 175 -5.66 -30.12 20.75
CA MET A 175 -4.97 -28.91 21.16
C MET A 175 -5.42 -27.75 20.27
N VAL A 176 -5.83 -26.63 20.87
CA VAL A 176 -6.29 -25.46 20.12
C VAL A 176 -5.50 -24.24 20.59
N GLU A 177 -4.81 -23.59 19.66
CA GLU A 177 -3.98 -22.41 19.92
C GLU A 177 -4.82 -21.19 20.35
N GLN A 178 -6.00 -21.04 19.75
CA GLN A 178 -6.98 -20.01 20.11
C GLN A 178 -8.37 -20.65 20.29
N PRO A 179 -8.82 -20.94 21.52
CA PRO A 179 -10.11 -21.61 21.73
C PRO A 179 -11.30 -20.76 21.30
N ALA A 180 -11.11 -19.45 21.16
CA ALA A 180 -12.14 -18.53 20.65
C ALA A 180 -12.55 -18.81 19.20
N ASP A 181 -11.68 -19.44 18.41
CA ASP A 181 -11.95 -19.76 17.00
C ASP A 181 -12.56 -21.16 16.80
N PHE A 182 -12.70 -21.94 17.88
CA PHE A 182 -13.21 -23.31 17.82
C PHE A 182 -14.67 -23.38 18.29
N ARG A 183 -15.57 -23.91 17.44
CA ARG A 183 -17.01 -24.04 17.73
C ARG A 183 -17.39 -25.51 17.89
N VAL A 184 -17.78 -25.92 19.09
CA VAL A 184 -18.33 -27.25 19.36
C VAL A 184 -19.80 -27.29 18.93
N VAL A 185 -20.14 -28.17 17.99
CA VAL A 185 -21.53 -28.45 17.60
C VAL A 185 -21.87 -29.86 18.07
N ARG A 186 -22.78 -29.99 19.05
CA ARG A 186 -23.32 -31.29 19.47
C ARG A 186 -24.47 -31.66 18.54
N ILE A 187 -24.27 -32.67 17.71
CA ILE A 187 -25.33 -33.27 16.90
C ILE A 187 -25.82 -34.50 17.68
N HIS A 188 -26.93 -34.36 18.41
CA HIS A 188 -27.62 -35.52 18.99
C HIS A 188 -28.31 -36.26 17.86
N ARG A 189 -27.84 -37.47 17.56
CA ARG A 189 -28.54 -38.39 16.67
C ARG A 189 -29.30 -39.35 17.56
N ASP A 190 -30.55 -39.01 17.90
CA ASP A 190 -31.43 -39.93 18.61
C ASP A 190 -31.70 -41.12 17.69
N MET A 191 -31.07 -42.27 17.98
CA MET A 191 -31.33 -43.52 17.29
C MET A 191 -31.60 -44.62 18.31
N ARG A 192 -32.83 -45.15 18.23
CA ARG A 192 -33.44 -46.35 18.87
C ARG A 192 -34.15 -46.02 20.19
N THR A 193 -35.48 -45.92 20.21
CA THR A 193 -36.38 -47.08 20.12
C THR A 193 -37.61 -46.84 19.22
N ALA A 194 -37.60 -47.43 18.04
CA ALA A 194 -38.79 -47.76 17.24
C ALA A 194 -38.53 -49.09 16.55
N VAL A 195 -38.44 -50.16 17.33
CA VAL A 195 -38.59 -51.54 16.83
C VAL A 195 -39.38 -52.29 17.91
N ASP A 196 -40.70 -52.14 17.86
CA ASP A 196 -41.67 -53.12 18.32
C ASP A 196 -43.00 -52.77 17.65
N GLY A 197 -43.41 -53.60 16.68
CA GLY A 197 -44.70 -53.45 16.02
C GLY A 197 -44.70 -53.73 14.52
N MET A 198 -44.28 -54.93 14.10
CA MET A 198 -44.87 -55.55 12.91
C MET A 198 -44.71 -57.08 12.99
N ALA A 199 -45.81 -57.77 13.31
CA ALA A 199 -45.93 -59.22 13.22
C ALA A 199 -46.11 -59.65 11.75
N PRO A 200 -45.57 -60.79 11.31
CA PRO A 200 -45.96 -61.40 10.04
C PRO A 200 -47.10 -62.40 10.23
N THR A 201 -48.17 -62.24 9.47
CA THR A 201 -49.14 -63.29 9.15
C THR A 201 -48.50 -64.28 8.17
N LEU A 202 -48.53 -65.56 8.52
CA LEU A 202 -48.23 -66.70 7.63
C LEU A 202 -49.54 -67.48 7.42
N ASP A 203 -49.96 -67.58 6.17
CA ASP A 203 -50.58 -68.79 5.62
C ASP A 203 -49.48 -69.84 5.35
#